data_AF-A0A4U0QCF9-F1
#
_entry.id   AF-A0A4U0QCF9-F1
#
_cell.length_a   1.000
_cell.length_b   1.000
_cell.length_c   1.000
_cell.angle_alpha   90.00
_cell.angle_beta   90.00
_cell.angle_gamma   90.00
#
_symmetry.space_group_name_H-M   'P 1'
#
loop_
_entity.id
_entity.type
_entity.pdbx_description
1 polymer ?
#
loop_
_entity_poly.entity_id
_entity_poly.type
_entity_poly.pdbx_seq_one_letter_code
_entity_poly.pdbx_strand_id
1 'polypeptide(L)'
;MSDTVRLVLTGAVLPGHTRESLLHNLGGLLKLERERVATLLDDAPTVIKQQLPLEHLGAYLPLLERTGAVVRVEHPDGRLYQPRHAAAPDAFPTLLDDLPPVASPTPQVAPAPMQPVVAVVPTVEVIGPAEAPLALAEAEEETMNCPGCGHAQRKRTLCIACGVDMPRLAAAQVQTKREARDEIQAARGEIVRPLSGRAEPGVDCYETPALFGLSPVGRLGRMRYLAYSLGLILALIPGVLVFSIALVFLQGFWVVFAMAWAWMYIRLIVFRLHDINLSGWWVAAGVGLPSLVSLIDLRFGALASALVTVASLGLSFLPGNDGENQFGAPAAPPTMLINIVAIVSLALTLLSLPWVLQSHAVRGEDKSLDDDQMVEVI
;
A
#
# COMPACT_ATOMS: atom_id res chain seq x y z
N MET A 1 -26.01 12.19 -24.67
CA MET A 1 -26.54 10.97 -25.31
C MET A 1 -25.85 9.80 -24.62
N SER A 2 -26.59 8.99 -23.87
CA SER A 2 -26.03 7.88 -23.09
C SER A 2 -25.61 6.75 -24.04
N ASP A 3 -24.31 6.58 -24.21
CA ASP A 3 -23.73 5.56 -25.07
C ASP A 3 -23.85 4.21 -24.34
N THR A 4 -24.83 3.41 -24.74
CA THR A 4 -25.16 2.11 -24.12
C THR A 4 -24.80 0.98 -25.08
N VAL A 5 -24.47 -0.19 -24.52
CA VAL A 5 -24.10 -1.40 -25.26
C VAL A 5 -24.89 -2.61 -24.75
N ARG A 6 -25.12 -3.58 -25.63
CA ARG A 6 -25.73 -4.88 -25.34
C ARG A 6 -24.67 -5.99 -25.32
N LEU A 7 -24.78 -6.90 -24.36
CA LEU A 7 -23.93 -8.07 -24.22
C LEU A 7 -24.66 -9.31 -24.73
N VAL A 8 -24.10 -9.97 -25.74
CA VAL A 8 -24.66 -11.14 -26.42
C VAL A 8 -23.78 -12.36 -26.18
N LEU A 9 -24.34 -13.43 -25.61
CA LEU A 9 -23.67 -14.74 -25.50
C LEU A 9 -23.63 -15.41 -26.87
N THR A 10 -22.47 -15.90 -27.29
CA THR A 10 -22.34 -16.63 -28.57
C THR A 10 -22.49 -18.15 -28.41
N GLY A 11 -22.56 -18.67 -27.17
CA GLY A 11 -22.65 -20.12 -26.89
C GLY A 11 -21.31 -20.86 -26.99
N ALA A 12 -20.23 -20.19 -27.40
CA ALA A 12 -18.90 -20.77 -27.49
C ALA A 12 -18.15 -20.72 -26.14
N VAL A 13 -17.29 -21.71 -25.92
CA VAL A 13 -16.45 -21.84 -24.72
C VAL A 13 -15.04 -21.33 -25.02
N LEU A 14 -14.48 -20.52 -24.12
CA LEU A 14 -13.12 -19.99 -24.19
C LEU A 14 -12.07 -21.12 -24.02
N PRO A 15 -10.88 -21.05 -24.65
CA PRO A 15 -9.85 -22.08 -24.50
C PRO A 15 -9.41 -22.21 -23.04
N GLY A 16 -9.39 -23.44 -22.51
CA GLY A 16 -9.03 -23.72 -21.12
C GLY A 16 -10.21 -23.92 -20.15
N HIS A 17 -11.45 -23.74 -20.61
CA HIS A 17 -12.66 -24.03 -19.82
C HIS A 17 -13.47 -25.18 -20.42
N THR A 18 -14.08 -26.02 -19.57
CA THR A 18 -15.01 -27.08 -20.00
C THR A 18 -16.46 -26.60 -19.95
N ARG A 19 -17.33 -27.24 -20.74
CA ARG A 19 -18.76 -26.92 -20.78
C ARG A 19 -19.42 -27.08 -19.41
N GLU A 20 -19.01 -28.08 -18.62
CA GLU A 20 -19.51 -28.28 -17.25
C GLU A 20 -19.08 -27.15 -16.31
N SER A 21 -17.83 -26.70 -16.42
CA SER A 21 -17.30 -25.59 -15.61
C SER A 21 -17.99 -24.28 -15.96
N LEU A 22 -18.27 -24.06 -17.24
CA LEU A 22 -19.00 -22.90 -17.73
C LEU A 22 -20.44 -22.87 -17.21
N LEU A 23 -21.17 -24.00 -17.24
CA LEU A 23 -22.52 -24.08 -16.69
C LEU A 23 -22.57 -23.76 -15.19
N HIS A 24 -21.59 -24.25 -14.43
CA HIS A 24 -21.50 -23.99 -12.99
C HIS A 24 -21.17 -22.51 -12.69
N ASN A 25 -20.15 -21.97 -13.34
CA ASN A 25 -19.68 -20.60 -13.09
C ASN A 25 -20.67 -19.54 -13.60
N LEU A 26 -21.26 -19.76 -14.78
CA LEU A 26 -22.25 -18.86 -15.37
C LEU A 26 -23.58 -18.90 -14.60
N GLY A 27 -24.00 -20.07 -14.10
CA GLY A 27 -25.18 -20.20 -13.24
C GLY A 27 -25.01 -19.48 -11.90
N GLY A 28 -23.81 -19.55 -11.30
CA GLY A 28 -23.49 -18.77 -10.10
C GLY A 28 -23.53 -17.26 -10.34
N LEU A 29 -23.00 -16.80 -11.48
CA LEU A 29 -22.95 -15.38 -11.82
C LEU A 29 -24.35 -14.81 -12.13
N LEU A 30 -25.16 -15.53 -12.91
CA LEU A 30 -26.51 -15.10 -13.29
C LEU A 30 -27.59 -15.47 -12.26
N LYS A 31 -27.23 -16.22 -11.21
CA LYS A 31 -28.16 -16.79 -10.22
C LYS A 31 -29.28 -17.62 -10.87
N LEU A 32 -28.94 -18.39 -11.89
CA LEU A 32 -29.86 -19.26 -12.63
C LEU A 32 -29.54 -20.73 -12.37
N GLU A 33 -30.56 -21.58 -12.37
CA GLU A 33 -30.40 -23.02 -12.26
C GLU A 33 -29.69 -23.60 -13.49
N ARG A 34 -28.92 -24.67 -13.27
CA ARG A 34 -28.02 -25.26 -14.26
C ARG A 34 -28.73 -25.65 -15.57
N GLU A 35 -29.97 -26.14 -15.48
CA GLU A 35 -30.79 -26.50 -16.64
C GLU A 35 -31.16 -25.28 -17.47
N ARG A 36 -31.52 -24.17 -16.81
CA ARG A 36 -31.88 -22.92 -17.49
C ARG A 36 -30.68 -22.29 -18.19
N VAL A 37 -29.49 -22.39 -17.61
CA VAL A 37 -28.24 -21.92 -18.23
C VAL A 37 -27.85 -22.77 -19.43
N ALA A 38 -28.08 -24.09 -19.37
CA ALA A 38 -27.87 -24.97 -20.52
C ALA A 38 -28.77 -24.58 -21.70
N THR A 39 -30.07 -24.34 -21.45
CA THR A 39 -31.00 -23.84 -22.46
C THR A 39 -30.54 -22.50 -23.06
N LEU A 40 -30.04 -21.57 -22.24
CA LEU A 40 -29.55 -20.26 -22.72
C LEU A 40 -28.30 -20.35 -23.61
N LEU A 41 -27.48 -21.38 -23.42
CA LEU A 41 -26.29 -21.66 -24.24
C LEU A 41 -26.65 -22.42 -25.51
N ASP A 42 -27.65 -23.30 -25.45
CA ASP A 42 -28.16 -24.04 -26.61
C ASP A 42 -28.98 -23.13 -27.54
N ASP A 43 -29.71 -22.14 -26.99
CA ASP A 43 -30.48 -21.13 -27.73
C ASP A 43 -29.64 -19.90 -28.12
N ALA A 44 -28.31 -19.97 -28.03
CA ALA A 44 -27.44 -18.85 -28.40
C ALA A 44 -27.58 -18.50 -29.89
N PRO A 45 -27.62 -17.20 -30.26
CA PRO A 45 -27.20 -16.06 -29.45
C PRO A 45 -28.29 -15.46 -28.54
N THR A 46 -27.98 -15.36 -27.24
CA THR A 46 -28.91 -14.79 -26.24
C THR A 46 -28.38 -13.49 -25.64
N VAL A 47 -29.23 -12.47 -25.55
CA VAL A 47 -28.87 -11.18 -24.95
C VAL A 47 -28.99 -11.29 -23.42
N ILE A 48 -27.86 -11.22 -22.70
CA ILE A 48 -27.87 -11.22 -21.23
C ILE A 48 -28.33 -9.84 -20.72
N LYS A 49 -27.80 -8.76 -21.32
CA LYS A 49 -27.99 -7.39 -20.82
C LYS A 49 -28.07 -6.39 -21.97
N GLN A 50 -29.18 -5.66 -22.07
CA GLN A 50 -29.51 -4.80 -23.22
C GLN A 50 -29.05 -3.35 -23.09
N GLN A 51 -29.04 -2.79 -21.87
CA GLN A 51 -28.77 -1.38 -21.62
C GLN A 51 -27.61 -1.24 -20.62
N LEU A 52 -26.42 -1.71 -20.98
CA LEU A 52 -25.23 -1.51 -20.16
C LEU A 52 -24.57 -0.16 -20.53
N PRO A 53 -24.38 0.77 -19.59
CA PRO A 53 -23.60 1.98 -19.85
C PRO A 53 -22.14 1.63 -20.14
N LEU A 54 -21.52 2.32 -21.10
CA LEU A 54 -20.15 2.05 -21.56
C LEU A 54 -19.08 2.09 -20.45
N GLU A 55 -19.27 2.94 -19.45
CA GLU A 55 -18.45 3.03 -18.23
C GLU A 55 -18.37 1.71 -17.45
N HIS A 56 -19.43 0.89 -17.46
CA HIS A 56 -19.47 -0.37 -16.72
C HIS A 56 -18.93 -1.55 -17.54
N LEU A 57 -18.64 -1.36 -18.83
CA LEU A 57 -18.18 -2.44 -19.72
C LEU A 57 -16.88 -3.08 -19.24
N GLY A 58 -15.94 -2.27 -18.73
CA GLY A 58 -14.65 -2.73 -18.20
C GLY A 58 -14.77 -3.59 -16.94
N ALA A 59 -15.86 -3.49 -16.19
CA ALA A 59 -16.12 -4.33 -15.03
C ALA A 59 -16.77 -5.68 -15.41
N TYR A 60 -17.68 -5.67 -16.38
CA TYR A 60 -18.48 -6.84 -16.74
C TYR A 60 -17.77 -7.83 -17.67
N LEU A 61 -16.97 -7.35 -18.63
CA LEU A 61 -16.22 -8.23 -19.54
C LEU A 61 -15.28 -9.22 -18.81
N PRO A 62 -14.40 -8.78 -17.88
CA PRO A 62 -13.50 -9.72 -17.20
C PRO A 62 -14.24 -10.71 -16.29
N LEU A 63 -15.42 -10.35 -15.76
CA LEU A 63 -16.25 -11.28 -14.99
C LEU A 63 -16.83 -12.39 -15.88
N LEU A 64 -17.29 -12.04 -17.08
CA LEU A 64 -17.84 -13.01 -18.04
C LEU A 64 -16.73 -13.88 -18.67
N GLU A 65 -15.57 -13.31 -18.99
CA GLU A 65 -14.41 -14.06 -19.48
C GLU A 65 -13.92 -15.10 -18.46
N ARG A 66 -13.93 -14.77 -17.16
CA ARG A 66 -13.56 -15.71 -16.07
C ARG A 66 -14.51 -16.91 -15.97
N THR A 67 -15.76 -16.78 -16.43
CA THR A 67 -16.68 -17.91 -16.50
C THR A 67 -16.42 -18.83 -17.70
N GLY A 68 -15.53 -18.42 -18.61
CA GLY A 68 -15.21 -19.13 -19.84
C GLY A 68 -16.20 -18.89 -20.98
N ALA A 69 -17.15 -17.96 -20.83
CA ALA A 69 -18.15 -17.67 -21.84
C ALA A 69 -17.63 -16.66 -22.87
N VAL A 70 -17.77 -16.95 -24.15
CA VAL A 70 -17.49 -15.99 -25.22
C VAL A 70 -18.66 -15.00 -25.31
N VAL A 71 -18.37 -13.73 -25.05
CA VAL A 71 -19.36 -12.65 -25.06
C VAL A 71 -19.00 -11.63 -26.14
N ARG A 72 -20.01 -11.26 -26.92
CA ARG A 72 -19.94 -10.25 -27.97
C ARG A 72 -20.59 -8.97 -27.48
N VAL A 73 -19.89 -7.85 -27.62
CA VAL A 73 -20.41 -6.52 -27.27
C VAL A 73 -20.92 -5.86 -28.54
N GLU A 74 -22.19 -5.46 -28.52
CA GLU A 74 -22.83 -4.78 -29.65
C GLU A 74 -23.43 -3.46 -29.18
N HIS A 75 -23.50 -2.46 -30.05
CA HIS A 75 -24.34 -1.30 -29.84
C HIS A 75 -25.82 -1.68 -29.97
N PRO A 76 -26.76 -0.89 -29.43
CA PRO A 76 -28.20 -1.08 -29.63
C PRO A 76 -28.59 -1.18 -31.12
N ASP A 77 -27.82 -0.51 -32.00
CA ASP A 77 -27.98 -0.55 -33.46
C ASP A 77 -27.42 -1.83 -34.13
N GLY A 78 -26.93 -2.80 -33.34
CA GLY A 78 -26.42 -4.10 -33.81
C GLY A 78 -25.00 -4.09 -34.39
N ARG A 79 -24.30 -2.95 -34.34
CA ARG A 79 -22.88 -2.87 -34.70
C ARG A 79 -22.01 -3.42 -33.58
N LEU A 80 -20.93 -4.12 -33.92
CA LEU A 80 -19.94 -4.54 -32.93
C LEU A 80 -19.32 -3.32 -32.25
N TYR A 81 -19.25 -3.35 -30.92
CA TYR A 81 -18.52 -2.34 -30.15
C TYR A 81 -17.02 -2.57 -30.36
N GLN A 82 -16.35 -1.54 -30.88
CA GLN A 82 -14.90 -1.52 -30.99
C GLN A 82 -14.39 -0.53 -29.94
N PRO A 83 -13.52 -0.94 -29.00
CA PRO A 83 -12.99 -0.03 -28.00
C PRO A 83 -12.29 1.11 -28.74
N ARG A 84 -12.78 2.34 -28.52
CA ARG A 84 -12.10 3.53 -28.99
C ARG A 84 -10.77 3.56 -28.25
N HIS A 85 -9.69 3.12 -28.90
CA HIS A 85 -8.35 3.38 -28.40
C HIS A 85 -8.29 4.88 -28.13
N ALA A 86 -8.17 5.25 -26.85
CA ALA A 86 -7.84 6.62 -26.51
C ALA A 86 -6.58 6.94 -27.30
N ALA A 87 -6.69 7.90 -28.22
CA ALA A 87 -5.52 8.54 -28.78
C ALA A 87 -4.65 8.91 -27.57
N ALA A 88 -3.45 8.35 -27.51
CA ALA A 88 -2.51 8.66 -26.46
C ALA A 88 -2.44 10.19 -26.33
N PRO A 89 -2.63 10.76 -25.13
CA PRO A 89 -2.35 12.17 -24.94
C PRO A 89 -0.87 12.38 -25.24
N ASP A 90 -0.61 13.13 -26.30
CA ASP A 90 0.69 13.68 -26.71
C ASP A 90 1.86 12.69 -26.85
N ALA A 91 1.79 11.82 -27.87
CA ALA A 91 3.00 11.42 -28.58
C ALA A 91 3.28 12.45 -29.69
N PHE A 92 4.12 13.44 -29.34
CA PHE A 92 4.69 14.52 -30.17
C PHE A 92 3.75 15.64 -30.65
N PRO A 93 3.73 16.80 -29.96
CA PRO A 93 3.43 18.05 -30.63
C PRO A 93 4.67 18.54 -31.40
N THR A 94 4.49 18.72 -32.70
CA THR A 94 5.20 19.68 -33.58
C THR A 94 6.74 19.60 -33.64
N LEU A 95 7.24 18.82 -34.61
CA LEU A 95 8.50 19.10 -35.30
C LEU A 95 8.35 18.92 -36.83
N LEU A 96 7.17 19.26 -37.38
CA LEU A 96 6.93 19.22 -38.83
C LEU A 96 6.36 20.52 -39.42
N ASP A 97 6.07 21.55 -38.62
CA ASP A 97 5.52 22.82 -39.15
C ASP A 97 6.59 23.86 -39.55
N ASP A 98 7.88 23.57 -39.35
CA ASP A 98 9.00 24.45 -39.75
C ASP A 98 9.92 23.82 -40.81
N LEU A 99 9.41 22.92 -41.64
CA LEU A 99 10.12 22.53 -42.85
C LEU A 99 9.69 23.46 -44.00
N PRO A 100 10.59 24.30 -44.55
CA PRO A 100 10.28 25.06 -45.76
C PRO A 100 9.91 24.07 -46.88
N PRO A 101 9.01 24.45 -47.80
CA PRO A 101 8.55 23.54 -48.83
C PRO A 101 9.73 23.05 -49.66
N VAL A 102 10.07 21.77 -49.50
CA VAL A 102 11.07 21.11 -50.33
C VAL A 102 10.45 20.98 -51.71
N ALA A 103 10.84 21.91 -52.59
CA ALA A 103 10.58 21.80 -54.02
C ALA A 103 11.11 20.45 -54.50
N SER A 104 10.23 19.62 -55.05
CA SER A 104 10.61 18.36 -55.67
C SER A 104 11.44 18.65 -56.93
N PRO A 105 12.69 18.16 -57.06
CA PRO A 105 13.35 18.12 -58.34
C PRO A 105 13.08 16.78 -59.03
N THR A 106 12.61 16.90 -60.25
CA THR A 106 12.48 15.86 -61.27
C THR A 106 13.75 15.04 -61.52
N PRO A 107 13.64 13.81 -62.05
CA PRO A 107 14.75 12.87 -62.21
C PRO A 107 15.55 13.14 -63.49
N GLN A 108 16.86 13.40 -63.39
CA GLN A 108 17.77 13.30 -64.54
C GLN A 108 19.21 12.85 -64.16
N VAL A 109 19.57 11.71 -64.76
CA VAL A 109 20.83 11.36 -65.45
C VAL A 109 22.13 11.17 -64.64
N ALA A 110 22.75 10.01 -64.86
CA ALA A 110 24.04 9.51 -64.37
C ALA A 110 25.26 10.06 -65.19
N PRO A 111 26.50 9.55 -65.05
CA PRO A 111 27.43 9.59 -63.91
C PRO A 111 28.86 10.12 -64.26
N ALA A 112 29.77 10.06 -63.26
CA ALA A 112 31.25 9.94 -63.31
C ALA A 112 32.09 11.24 -63.05
N PRO A 113 33.41 11.11 -62.77
CA PRO A 113 34.01 10.61 -61.52
C PRO A 113 35.07 11.58 -60.94
N MET A 114 35.48 11.48 -59.67
CA MET A 114 36.83 11.93 -59.23
C MET A 114 37.22 11.54 -57.79
N GLN A 115 38.23 10.68 -57.72
CA GLN A 115 39.45 10.55 -56.88
C GLN A 115 39.49 10.83 -55.35
N PRO A 116 40.34 10.08 -54.59
CA PRO A 116 40.48 10.20 -53.14
C PRO A 116 41.65 11.12 -52.74
N VAL A 117 41.51 11.82 -51.61
CA VAL A 117 42.65 12.47 -50.94
C VAL A 117 42.73 12.05 -49.47
N VAL A 118 43.95 11.68 -49.12
CA VAL A 118 44.50 11.10 -47.90
C VAL A 118 44.40 12.04 -46.70
N ALA A 119 44.15 11.47 -45.50
CA ALA A 119 44.44 12.12 -44.23
C ALA A 119 45.44 11.27 -43.41
N VAL A 120 46.45 11.97 -42.89
CA VAL A 120 47.73 11.50 -42.36
C VAL A 120 47.61 11.04 -40.90
N VAL A 121 48.36 9.97 -40.55
CA VAL A 121 48.63 9.50 -39.19
C VAL A 121 50.05 9.93 -38.79
N PRO A 122 50.32 10.43 -37.57
CA PRO A 122 51.68 10.53 -37.06
C PRO A 122 52.06 9.29 -36.25
N THR A 123 53.29 8.85 -36.49
CA THR A 123 53.99 7.66 -36.00
C THR A 123 54.50 7.78 -34.55
N VAL A 124 54.50 6.63 -33.86
CA VAL A 124 55.17 6.36 -32.58
C VAL A 124 56.66 6.07 -32.81
N GLU A 125 57.52 6.57 -31.93
CA GLU A 125 58.94 6.20 -31.85
C GLU A 125 59.24 5.64 -30.45
N VAL A 126 59.89 4.46 -30.41
CA VAL A 126 60.21 3.68 -29.21
C VAL A 126 61.72 3.66 -29.04
N ILE A 127 62.23 4.08 -27.87
CA ILE A 127 63.58 3.73 -27.38
C ILE A 127 63.55 3.63 -25.83
N GLY A 128 63.90 2.46 -25.27
CA GLY A 128 64.30 2.27 -23.84
C GLY A 128 65.84 2.27 -23.70
N PRO A 129 66.48 1.72 -22.64
CA PRO A 129 66.00 1.17 -21.36
C PRO A 129 66.81 1.69 -20.12
N ALA A 130 66.40 1.39 -18.89
CA ALA A 130 67.31 1.24 -17.72
C ALA A 130 66.59 0.61 -16.51
N GLU A 131 67.33 -0.23 -15.78
CA GLU A 131 66.95 -1.20 -14.75
C GLU A 131 66.40 -0.62 -13.43
N ALA A 132 65.46 -1.36 -12.80
CA ALA A 132 65.45 -1.82 -11.39
C ALA A 132 64.00 -2.12 -10.92
N PRO A 133 63.80 -2.98 -9.91
CA PRO A 133 63.58 -4.42 -10.06
C PRO A 133 62.09 -4.81 -9.93
N LEU A 134 61.79 -5.98 -10.50
CA LEU A 134 60.60 -6.78 -10.24
C LEU A 134 60.28 -6.85 -8.73
N ALA A 135 59.29 -6.08 -8.30
CA ALA A 135 58.38 -6.53 -7.26
C ALA A 135 57.19 -7.16 -7.99
N LEU A 136 57.27 -8.46 -8.26
CA LEU A 136 56.08 -9.28 -8.45
C LEU A 136 55.30 -9.18 -7.14
N ALA A 137 54.43 -8.18 -7.04
CA ALA A 137 53.30 -8.25 -6.14
C ALA A 137 52.54 -9.51 -6.57
N GLU A 138 52.63 -10.56 -5.77
CA GLU A 138 51.75 -11.71 -5.83
C GLU A 138 50.33 -11.16 -5.78
N ALA A 139 49.74 -10.98 -6.95
CA ALA A 139 48.32 -10.72 -7.07
C ALA A 139 47.66 -11.97 -6.52
N GLU A 140 47.18 -11.90 -5.28
CA GLU A 140 46.33 -12.90 -4.65
C GLU A 140 45.40 -13.46 -5.72
N GLU A 141 45.58 -14.74 -6.04
CA GLU A 141 44.78 -15.43 -7.04
C GLU A 141 43.38 -15.63 -6.45
N GLU A 142 42.57 -14.57 -6.40
CA GLU A 142 41.16 -14.65 -6.04
C GLU A 142 40.46 -15.54 -7.06
N THR A 143 40.27 -16.80 -6.69
CA THR A 143 39.48 -17.78 -7.43
C THR A 143 38.00 -17.60 -7.08
N MET A 144 37.15 -17.61 -8.10
CA MET A 144 35.70 -17.53 -7.98
C MET A 144 35.02 -18.60 -8.84
N ASN A 145 33.88 -19.10 -8.39
CA ASN A 145 33.09 -20.07 -9.13
C ASN A 145 32.07 -19.35 -10.02
N CYS A 146 31.93 -19.80 -11.26
CA CYS A 146 30.94 -19.23 -12.17
C CYS A 146 29.50 -19.50 -11.68
N PRO A 147 28.64 -18.48 -11.55
CA PRO A 147 27.24 -18.66 -11.16
C PRO A 147 26.36 -19.32 -12.23
N GLY A 148 26.86 -19.50 -13.45
CA GLY A 148 26.16 -20.19 -14.54
C GLY A 148 26.49 -21.68 -14.63
N CYS A 149 27.78 -22.03 -14.68
CA CYS A 149 28.22 -23.42 -14.88
C CYS A 149 28.99 -24.04 -13.71
N GLY A 150 29.27 -23.28 -12.64
CA GLY A 150 29.98 -23.76 -11.45
C GLY A 150 31.50 -23.94 -11.59
N HIS A 151 32.09 -23.64 -12.75
CA HIS A 151 33.53 -23.79 -12.97
C HIS A 151 34.35 -22.84 -12.09
N ALA A 152 35.36 -23.38 -11.39
CA ALA A 152 36.30 -22.63 -10.57
C ALA A 152 37.37 -21.98 -11.46
N GLN A 153 37.51 -20.66 -11.36
CA GLN A 153 38.40 -19.88 -12.24
C GLN A 153 38.89 -18.62 -11.53
N ARG A 154 39.92 -17.99 -12.08
CA ARG A 154 40.38 -16.67 -11.59
C ARG A 154 39.35 -15.59 -11.86
N LYS A 155 39.29 -14.57 -11.00
CA LYS A 155 38.35 -13.43 -11.12
C LYS A 155 38.49 -12.72 -12.45
N ARG A 156 37.38 -12.66 -13.20
CA ARG A 156 37.28 -12.03 -14.51
C ARG A 156 35.82 -11.79 -14.88
N THR A 157 35.56 -11.07 -15.97
CA THR A 157 34.20 -10.72 -16.41
C THR A 157 33.50 -11.89 -17.11
N LEU A 158 34.16 -12.62 -18.02
CA LEU A 158 33.57 -13.75 -18.77
C LEU A 158 34.05 -15.11 -18.27
N CYS A 159 33.22 -16.14 -18.20
CA CYS A 159 33.65 -17.48 -17.75
C CYS A 159 34.55 -18.21 -18.77
N ILE A 160 35.56 -18.98 -18.30
CA ILE A 160 36.49 -19.78 -19.15
C ILE A 160 35.74 -20.89 -19.85
N ALA A 161 34.87 -21.57 -19.11
CA ALA A 161 34.20 -22.77 -19.60
C ALA A 161 32.96 -22.42 -20.45
N CYS A 162 32.11 -21.51 -19.99
CA CYS A 162 30.82 -21.25 -20.65
C CYS A 162 30.68 -19.86 -21.31
N GLY A 163 31.69 -18.99 -21.20
CA GLY A 163 31.67 -17.67 -21.84
C GLY A 163 30.70 -16.65 -21.23
N VAL A 164 29.95 -16.99 -20.17
CA VAL A 164 28.95 -16.08 -19.59
C VAL A 164 29.59 -14.88 -18.88
N ASP A 165 28.98 -13.71 -19.03
CA ASP A 165 29.32 -12.50 -18.25
C ASP A 165 28.84 -12.68 -16.80
N MET A 166 29.79 -12.87 -15.88
CA MET A 166 29.54 -13.22 -14.48
C MET A 166 28.98 -12.05 -13.66
N PRO A 167 29.51 -10.80 -13.75
CA PRO A 167 28.88 -9.64 -13.10
C PRO A 167 27.43 -9.44 -13.52
N ARG A 168 27.13 -9.57 -14.83
CA ARG A 168 25.77 -9.38 -15.34
C ARG A 168 24.83 -10.51 -14.91
N LEU A 169 25.29 -11.76 -14.95
CA LEU A 169 24.49 -12.89 -14.48
C LEU A 169 24.23 -12.83 -12.97
N ALA A 170 25.22 -12.43 -12.18
CA ALA A 170 25.05 -12.24 -10.74
C ALA A 170 24.04 -11.12 -10.42
N ALA A 171 24.10 -9.99 -11.14
CA ALA A 171 23.12 -8.91 -11.00
C ALA A 171 21.69 -9.37 -11.34
N ALA A 172 21.54 -10.14 -12.43
CA ALA A 172 20.25 -10.71 -12.82
C ALA A 172 19.70 -11.68 -11.75
N GLN A 173 20.55 -12.57 -11.21
CA GLN A 173 20.16 -13.50 -10.14
C GLN A 173 19.73 -12.78 -8.85
N VAL A 174 20.39 -11.67 -8.50
CA VAL A 174 19.98 -10.84 -7.35
C VAL A 174 18.61 -10.22 -7.60
N GLN A 175 18.35 -9.74 -8.82
CA GLN A 175 17.07 -9.16 -9.18
C GLN A 175 15.94 -10.19 -9.13
N THR A 176 16.11 -11.37 -9.73
CA THR A 176 15.11 -12.45 -9.66
C THR A 176 14.84 -12.91 -8.23
N LYS A 177 15.87 -12.98 -7.37
CA LYS A 177 15.68 -13.31 -5.94
C LYS A 177 14.92 -12.22 -5.18
N ARG A 178 15.08 -10.94 -5.54
CA ARG A 178 14.31 -9.83 -4.96
C ARG A 178 12.86 -9.91 -5.41
N GLU A 179 12.62 -10.08 -6.71
CA GLU A 179 11.27 -10.25 -7.28
C GLU A 179 10.54 -11.43 -6.64
N ALA A 180 11.20 -12.59 -6.50
CA ALA A 180 10.60 -13.76 -5.83
C ALA A 180 10.30 -13.50 -4.33
N ARG A 181 11.14 -12.73 -3.63
CA ARG A 181 10.88 -12.35 -2.24
C ARG A 181 9.69 -11.41 -2.14
N ASP A 182 9.58 -10.46 -3.05
CA ASP A 182 8.48 -9.50 -3.12
C ASP A 182 7.16 -10.20 -3.48
N GLU A 183 7.19 -11.19 -4.38
CA GLU A 183 6.06 -12.06 -4.69
C GLU A 183 5.59 -12.89 -3.48
N ILE A 184 6.52 -13.49 -2.72
CA ILE A 184 6.19 -14.22 -1.49
C ILE A 184 5.59 -13.27 -0.43
N GLN A 185 6.13 -12.05 -0.32
CA GLN A 185 5.61 -11.02 0.59
C GLN A 185 4.19 -10.60 0.19
N ALA A 186 3.93 -10.43 -1.11
CA ALA A 186 2.60 -10.13 -1.66
C ALA A 186 1.62 -11.27 -1.43
N ALA A 187 2.02 -12.52 -1.71
CA ALA A 187 1.19 -13.72 -1.50
C ALA A 187 0.87 -13.94 0.00
N ARG A 188 1.80 -13.62 0.91
CA ARG A 188 1.55 -13.69 2.35
C ARG A 188 0.55 -12.63 2.84
N GLY A 189 0.50 -11.47 2.16
CA GLY A 189 -0.55 -10.47 2.37
C GLY A 189 -1.93 -10.94 1.88
N GLU A 190 -1.97 -11.72 0.79
CA GLU A 190 -3.20 -12.30 0.22
C GLU A 190 -3.83 -13.37 1.13
N ILE A 191 -3.02 -14.22 1.77
CA ILE A 191 -3.51 -15.36 2.60
C ILE A 191 -4.21 -14.90 3.90
N VAL A 192 -3.89 -13.71 4.42
CA VAL A 192 -4.53 -13.16 5.64
C VAL A 192 -5.90 -12.53 5.34
N ARG A 193 -6.28 -12.39 4.06
CA ARG A 193 -7.57 -11.84 3.65
C ARG A 193 -8.65 -12.93 3.81
N PRO A 194 -9.62 -12.80 4.75
CA PRO A 194 -10.84 -13.58 4.62
C PRO A 194 -11.50 -13.17 3.31
N LEU A 195 -12.06 -14.14 2.58
CA LEU A 195 -12.84 -13.97 1.34
C LEU A 195 -14.11 -13.13 1.61
N SER A 196 -13.96 -11.85 1.94
CA SER A 196 -15.00 -10.84 1.79
C SER A 196 -14.99 -10.41 0.33
N GLY A 197 -16.17 -10.54 -0.29
CA GLY A 197 -16.41 -10.42 -1.72
C GLY A 197 -15.71 -9.23 -2.37
N ARG A 198 -15.21 -9.49 -3.59
CA ARG A 198 -14.72 -8.47 -4.52
C ARG A 198 -15.81 -7.39 -4.68
N ALA A 199 -15.51 -6.17 -4.26
CA ALA A 199 -16.43 -5.04 -4.36
C ALA A 199 -16.86 -4.81 -5.82
N GLU A 200 -18.17 -4.70 -6.02
CA GLU A 200 -18.77 -4.20 -7.26
C GLU A 200 -18.35 -2.72 -7.43
N PRO A 201 -17.87 -2.29 -8.62
CA PRO A 201 -17.49 -0.91 -8.84
C PRO A 201 -18.76 -0.05 -8.91
N GLY A 202 -18.95 0.83 -7.92
CA GLY A 202 -20.08 1.76 -7.84
C GLY A 202 -20.70 1.91 -6.45
N VAL A 203 -20.32 1.09 -5.47
CA VAL A 203 -20.70 1.28 -4.06
C VAL A 203 -19.46 1.77 -3.32
N ASP A 204 -19.51 2.98 -2.77
CA ASP A 204 -18.52 3.45 -1.81
C ASP A 204 -18.49 2.47 -0.63
N CYS A 205 -17.54 1.54 -0.67
CA CYS A 205 -17.42 0.46 0.29
C CYS A 205 -16.82 1.03 1.58
N TYR A 206 -17.65 1.64 2.41
CA TYR A 206 -17.23 2.09 3.73
C TYR A 206 -17.32 0.94 4.73
N GLU A 207 -16.23 0.68 5.45
CA GLU A 207 -16.22 -0.33 6.51
C GLU A 207 -15.74 0.31 7.81
N THR A 208 -16.66 0.50 8.76
CA THR A 208 -16.34 1.10 10.07
C THR A 208 -16.41 0.01 11.14
N PRO A 209 -15.32 -0.25 11.89
CA PRO A 209 -15.32 -1.29 12.91
C PRO A 209 -16.25 -0.91 14.07
N ALA A 210 -16.89 -1.92 14.67
CA ALA A 210 -17.67 -1.74 15.88
C ALA A 210 -16.78 -1.26 17.04
N LEU A 211 -17.31 -0.39 17.92
CA LEU A 211 -16.58 0.15 19.08
C LEU A 211 -16.10 -0.98 20.01
N PHE A 212 -16.98 -1.95 20.26
CA PHE A 212 -16.68 -3.13 21.05
C PHE A 212 -16.25 -4.29 20.16
N GLY A 213 -15.17 -4.98 20.54
CA GLY A 213 -14.67 -6.13 19.81
C GLY A 213 -13.22 -6.48 20.13
N LEU A 214 -12.79 -7.66 19.69
CA LEU A 214 -11.44 -8.15 19.91
C LEU A 214 -10.56 -8.09 18.65
N SER A 215 -11.11 -7.70 17.50
CA SER A 215 -10.33 -7.60 16.26
C SER A 215 -9.57 -6.26 16.20
N PRO A 216 -8.24 -6.25 16.04
CA PRO A 216 -7.47 -5.04 15.79
C PRO A 216 -7.49 -4.60 14.31
N VAL A 217 -8.24 -5.30 13.45
CA VAL A 217 -8.35 -4.99 12.01
C VAL A 217 -9.48 -4.00 11.79
N GLY A 218 -9.20 -2.96 11.00
CA GLY A 218 -10.15 -1.89 10.68
C GLY A 218 -9.49 -0.52 10.67
N ARG A 219 -10.26 0.46 10.23
CA ARG A 219 -9.84 1.86 10.08
C ARG A 219 -10.83 2.79 10.78
N LEU A 220 -10.31 3.88 11.34
CA LEU A 220 -11.13 4.87 12.03
C LEU A 220 -10.72 6.29 11.65
N GLY A 221 -11.67 7.02 11.06
CA GLY A 221 -11.48 8.42 10.70
C GLY A 221 -11.32 9.34 11.92
N ARG A 222 -10.64 10.47 11.72
CA ARG A 222 -10.27 11.44 12.77
C ARG A 222 -11.42 11.89 13.69
N MET A 223 -12.61 12.12 13.14
CA MET A 223 -13.76 12.59 13.93
C MET A 223 -14.29 11.51 14.86
N ARG A 224 -14.37 10.25 14.39
CA ARG A 224 -14.77 9.12 15.24
C ARG A 224 -13.69 8.80 16.27
N TYR A 225 -12.42 8.91 15.91
CA TYR A 225 -11.32 8.75 16.86
C TYR A 225 -11.46 9.72 18.05
N LEU A 226 -11.69 11.01 17.79
CA LEU A 226 -11.98 12.01 18.83
C LEU A 226 -13.26 11.71 19.64
N ALA A 227 -14.36 11.38 18.97
CA ALA A 227 -15.62 11.14 19.67
C ALA A 227 -15.56 9.89 20.56
N TYR A 228 -14.95 8.81 20.07
CA TYR A 228 -14.84 7.55 20.80
C TYR A 228 -13.80 7.62 21.92
N SER A 229 -12.70 8.38 21.76
CA SER A 229 -11.74 8.58 22.84
C SER A 229 -12.38 9.30 24.03
N LEU A 230 -13.17 10.36 23.79
CA LEU A 230 -13.94 11.01 24.85
C LEU A 230 -14.92 10.05 25.51
N GLY A 231 -15.69 9.30 24.72
CA GLY A 231 -16.63 8.31 25.24
C GLY A 231 -15.95 7.28 26.14
N LEU A 232 -14.76 6.81 25.76
CA LEU A 232 -13.99 5.84 26.53
C LEU A 232 -13.42 6.44 27.83
N ILE A 233 -12.94 7.69 27.78
CA ILE A 233 -12.44 8.43 28.97
C ILE A 233 -13.60 8.68 29.94
N LEU A 234 -14.75 9.13 29.46
CA LEU A 234 -15.93 9.36 30.30
C LEU A 234 -16.46 8.05 30.91
N ALA A 235 -16.37 6.92 30.20
CA ALA A 235 -16.74 5.62 30.71
C ALA A 235 -15.79 5.12 31.83
N LEU A 236 -14.56 5.64 31.91
CA LEU A 236 -13.60 5.29 32.96
C LEU A 236 -14.08 5.80 34.33
N ILE A 237 -14.69 6.99 34.39
CA ILE A 237 -15.11 7.66 35.63
C ILE A 237 -16.08 6.82 36.47
N PRO A 238 -17.25 6.38 35.94
CA PRO A 238 -18.16 5.53 36.71
C PRO A 238 -17.54 4.16 37.01
N GLY A 239 -16.68 3.63 36.13
CA GLY A 239 -15.93 2.40 36.39
C GLY A 239 -15.07 2.53 37.65
N VAL A 240 -14.18 3.54 37.69
CA VAL A 240 -13.34 3.83 38.85
C VAL A 240 -14.18 4.05 40.10
N LEU A 241 -15.30 4.77 40.01
CA LEU A 241 -16.17 5.06 41.16
C LEU A 241 -16.81 3.78 41.73
N VAL A 242 -17.32 2.89 40.88
CA VAL A 242 -17.88 1.61 41.31
C VAL A 242 -16.83 0.75 42.02
N PHE A 243 -15.62 0.65 41.47
CA PHE A 243 -14.55 -0.15 42.08
C PHE A 243 -13.95 0.51 43.35
N SER A 244 -13.96 1.84 43.43
CA SER A 244 -13.56 2.61 44.63
C SER A 244 -14.55 2.48 45.78
N ILE A 245 -15.82 2.17 45.52
CA ILE A 245 -16.84 1.96 46.58
C ILE A 245 -16.88 0.48 46.99
N ALA A 246 -16.62 -0.45 46.07
CA ALA A 246 -16.70 -1.91 46.29
C ALA A 246 -15.49 -2.53 47.04
N LEU A 247 -14.82 -1.75 47.89
CA LEU A 247 -13.37 -1.77 48.20
C LEU A 247 -12.69 -3.01 48.81
N VAL A 248 -13.29 -4.20 48.87
CA VAL A 248 -12.60 -5.37 49.49
C VAL A 248 -12.80 -6.69 48.74
N PHE A 249 -13.93 -6.91 48.07
CA PHE A 249 -14.29 -8.24 47.54
C PHE A 249 -14.00 -8.46 46.06
N LEU A 250 -13.62 -7.41 45.31
CA LEU A 250 -13.48 -7.44 43.85
C LEU A 250 -12.10 -7.01 43.33
N GLN A 251 -11.03 -7.08 44.13
CA GLN A 251 -9.69 -6.61 43.72
C GLN A 251 -9.23 -7.17 42.36
N GLY A 252 -9.57 -8.44 42.05
CA GLY A 252 -9.25 -9.04 40.74
C GLY A 252 -10.08 -8.49 39.57
N PHE A 253 -11.33 -8.06 39.81
CA PHE A 253 -12.21 -7.56 38.75
C PHE A 253 -11.80 -6.17 38.25
N TRP A 254 -11.17 -5.34 39.10
CA TRP A 254 -10.62 -4.05 38.65
C TRP A 254 -9.53 -4.25 37.59
N VAL A 255 -8.66 -5.25 37.76
CA VAL A 255 -7.60 -5.56 36.78
C VAL A 255 -8.22 -5.96 35.44
N VAL A 256 -9.25 -6.81 35.44
CA VAL A 256 -9.97 -7.20 34.21
C VAL A 256 -10.62 -5.99 33.54
N PHE A 257 -11.26 -5.12 34.32
CA PHE A 257 -11.85 -3.88 33.81
C PHE A 257 -10.79 -2.95 33.20
N ALA A 258 -9.67 -2.74 33.90
CA ALA A 258 -8.56 -1.91 33.43
C ALA A 258 -7.93 -2.48 32.14
N MET A 259 -7.75 -3.80 32.06
CA MET A 259 -7.27 -4.46 30.85
C MET A 259 -8.25 -4.32 29.68
N ALA A 260 -9.54 -4.50 29.92
CA ALA A 260 -10.56 -4.34 28.89
C ALA A 260 -10.64 -2.89 28.39
N TRP A 261 -10.59 -1.92 29.30
CA TRP A 261 -10.55 -0.50 28.97
C TRP A 261 -9.29 -0.14 28.17
N ALA A 262 -8.11 -0.58 28.64
CA ALA A 262 -6.85 -0.35 27.94
C ALA A 262 -6.85 -0.99 26.55
N TRP A 263 -7.38 -2.20 26.42
CA TRP A 263 -7.55 -2.87 25.12
C TRP A 263 -8.43 -2.06 24.17
N MET A 264 -9.57 -1.55 24.64
CA MET A 264 -10.44 -0.68 23.82
C MET A 264 -9.76 0.63 23.43
N TYR A 265 -9.00 1.24 24.33
CA TYR A 265 -8.26 2.47 24.05
C TYR A 265 -7.16 2.25 23.00
N ILE A 266 -6.34 1.21 23.19
CA ILE A 266 -5.29 0.81 22.24
C ILE A 266 -5.89 0.54 20.86
N ARG A 267 -7.04 -0.15 20.80
CA ARG A 267 -7.73 -0.47 19.55
C ARG A 267 -8.14 0.78 18.76
N LEU A 268 -8.58 1.85 19.42
CA LEU A 268 -8.90 3.12 18.76
C LEU A 268 -7.66 3.76 18.12
N ILE A 269 -6.52 3.74 18.81
CA ILE A 269 -5.26 4.28 18.27
C ILE A 269 -4.77 3.42 17.10
N VAL A 270 -4.86 2.09 17.21
CA VAL A 270 -4.51 1.16 16.13
C VAL A 270 -5.34 1.44 14.88
N PHE A 271 -6.66 1.57 15.00
CA PHE A 271 -7.51 1.90 13.86
C PHE A 271 -7.20 3.27 13.25
N ARG A 272 -6.79 4.22 14.09
CA ARG A 272 -6.40 5.54 13.62
C ARG A 272 -5.07 5.50 12.86
N LEU A 273 -4.10 4.72 13.34
CA LEU A 273 -2.84 4.48 12.64
C LEU A 273 -3.06 3.77 11.30
N HIS A 274 -3.93 2.77 11.28
CA HIS A 274 -4.31 2.07 10.04
C HIS A 274 -4.96 3.00 9.02
N ASP A 275 -5.70 4.02 9.46
CA ASP A 275 -6.33 5.00 8.57
C ASP A 275 -5.30 5.89 7.84
N ILE A 276 -4.15 6.15 8.48
CA ILE A 276 -3.00 6.86 7.88
C ILE A 276 -1.93 5.90 7.33
N ASN A 277 -2.29 4.62 7.14
CA ASN A 277 -1.42 3.57 6.63
C ASN A 277 -0.15 3.28 7.45
N LEU A 278 -0.19 3.58 8.76
CA LEU A 278 0.84 3.18 9.71
C LEU A 278 0.45 1.87 10.40
N SER A 279 1.45 1.08 10.80
CA SER A 279 1.21 -0.18 11.51
C SER A 279 0.79 0.07 12.97
N GLY A 280 -0.06 -0.81 13.52
CA GLY A 280 -0.42 -0.79 14.93
C GLY A 280 0.77 -0.99 15.90
N TRP A 281 1.92 -1.45 15.41
CA TRP A 281 3.14 -1.62 16.21
C TRP A 281 3.64 -0.32 16.84
N TRP A 282 3.34 0.83 16.24
CA TRP A 282 3.65 2.14 16.82
C TRP A 282 2.96 2.36 18.18
N VAL A 283 1.82 1.72 18.46
CA VAL A 283 1.19 1.80 19.79
C VAL A 283 2.02 1.04 20.83
N ALA A 284 2.58 -0.12 20.47
CA ALA A 284 3.47 -0.85 21.35
C ALA A 284 4.73 -0.04 21.69
N ALA A 285 5.30 0.68 20.72
CA ALA A 285 6.39 1.61 20.96
C ALA A 285 5.95 2.80 21.84
N GLY A 286 4.78 3.38 21.57
CA GLY A 286 4.23 4.51 22.32
C GLY A 286 3.90 4.19 23.79
N VAL A 287 3.55 2.93 24.11
CA VAL A 287 3.31 2.50 25.50
C VAL A 287 4.59 1.95 26.14
N GLY A 288 5.35 1.15 25.39
CA GLY A 288 6.54 0.46 25.87
C GLY A 288 7.70 1.40 26.16
N LEU A 289 8.00 2.35 25.27
CA LEU A 289 9.15 3.26 25.45
C LEU A 289 9.00 4.12 26.71
N PRO A 290 7.89 4.84 26.94
CA PRO A 290 7.74 5.62 28.18
C PRO A 290 7.83 4.74 29.42
N SER A 291 7.24 3.54 29.39
CA SER A 291 7.29 2.60 30.51
C SER A 291 8.73 2.16 30.82
N LEU A 292 9.53 1.84 29.79
CA LEU A 292 10.93 1.45 29.95
C LEU A 292 11.78 2.63 30.46
N VAL A 293 11.56 3.84 29.93
CA VAL A 293 12.28 5.04 30.38
C VAL A 293 11.94 5.38 31.84
N SER A 294 10.68 5.20 32.25
CA SER A 294 10.24 5.36 33.65
C SER A 294 10.96 4.43 34.63
N LEU A 295 11.47 3.27 34.18
CA LEU A 295 12.27 2.37 35.03
C LEU A 295 13.68 2.91 35.29
N ILE A 296 14.20 3.76 34.40
CA ILE A 296 15.52 4.40 34.56
C ILE A 296 15.35 5.69 35.36
N ASP A 297 14.42 6.54 34.94
CA ASP A 297 14.12 7.81 35.58
C ASP A 297 12.64 8.20 35.34
N LEU A 298 11.94 8.44 36.44
CA LEU A 298 10.52 8.74 36.43
C LEU A 298 10.19 10.06 35.71
N ARG A 299 11.06 11.07 35.78
CA ARG A 299 10.86 12.38 35.11
C ARG A 299 10.99 12.23 33.60
N PHE A 300 12.02 11.52 33.14
CA PHE A 300 12.18 11.25 31.70
C PHE A 300 11.03 10.38 31.16
N GLY A 301 10.56 9.41 31.92
CA GLY A 301 9.40 8.60 31.53
C GLY A 301 8.09 9.40 31.49
N ALA A 302 7.90 10.35 32.41
CA ALA A 302 6.76 11.28 32.38
C ALA A 302 6.80 12.20 31.15
N LEU A 303 7.97 12.74 30.80
CA LEU A 303 8.16 13.53 29.58
C LEU A 303 7.87 12.70 28.31
N ALA A 304 8.36 11.46 28.23
CA ALA A 304 8.07 10.57 27.13
C ALA A 304 6.56 10.27 27.01
N SER A 305 5.88 10.07 28.14
CA SER A 305 4.42 9.86 28.18
C SER A 305 3.64 11.10 27.73
N ALA A 306 4.09 12.29 28.13
CA ALA A 306 3.50 13.55 27.68
C ALA A 306 3.65 13.72 26.15
N LEU A 307 4.82 13.40 25.60
CA LEU A 307 5.07 13.45 24.16
C LEU A 307 4.18 12.48 23.38
N VAL A 308 3.96 11.26 23.90
CA VAL A 308 3.02 10.30 23.31
C VAL A 308 1.57 10.81 23.36
N THR A 309 1.18 11.50 24.43
CA THR A 309 -0.15 12.12 24.55
C THR A 309 -0.33 13.23 23.51
N VAL A 310 0.67 14.09 23.33
CA VAL A 310 0.67 15.13 22.29
C VAL A 310 0.64 14.52 20.89
N ALA A 311 1.42 13.46 20.64
CA ALA A 311 1.40 12.74 19.38
C ALA A 311 0.02 12.13 19.09
N SER A 312 -0.62 11.53 20.11
CA SER A 312 -1.96 10.96 20.02
C SER A 312 -3.03 12.03 19.72
N LEU A 313 -2.87 13.25 20.23
CA LEU A 313 -3.70 14.39 19.87
C LEU A 313 -3.43 14.84 18.43
N GLY A 314 -2.14 14.88 18.02
CA GLY A 314 -1.70 15.18 16.66
C GLY A 314 -2.33 14.28 15.60
N LEU A 315 -2.53 12.99 15.90
CA LEU A 315 -3.25 12.04 15.04
C LEU A 315 -4.66 12.51 14.66
N SER A 316 -5.29 13.38 15.45
CA SER A 316 -6.62 13.93 15.17
C SER A 316 -6.63 14.98 14.05
N PHE A 317 -5.48 15.61 13.77
CA PHE A 317 -5.37 16.67 12.76
C PHE A 317 -4.91 16.17 11.39
N LEU A 318 -4.26 15.02 11.35
CA LEU A 318 -3.81 14.41 10.10
C LEU A 318 -5.02 13.93 9.27
N PRO A 319 -5.07 14.17 7.94
CA PRO A 319 -6.05 13.50 7.09
C PRO A 319 -5.77 11.99 7.01
N GLY A 320 -6.82 11.19 6.90
CA GLY A 320 -6.71 9.76 6.60
C GLY A 320 -6.59 9.51 5.10
N ASN A 321 -6.33 8.27 4.69
CA ASN A 321 -6.31 7.90 3.28
C ASN A 321 -7.74 7.74 2.72
N ASP A 322 -8.05 8.29 1.56
CA ASP A 322 -9.41 8.24 1.00
C ASP A 322 -9.72 6.92 0.25
N GLY A 323 -8.68 6.14 -0.12
CA GLY A 323 -8.81 4.87 -0.85
C GLY A 323 -8.67 3.62 0.02
N GLU A 324 -8.78 2.44 -0.58
CA GLU A 324 -8.45 1.16 0.06
C GLU A 324 -6.97 1.13 0.46
N ASN A 325 -6.67 0.54 1.62
CA ASN A 325 -5.30 0.26 2.04
C ASN A 325 -5.20 -1.17 2.60
N GLN A 326 -3.99 -1.59 2.99
CA GLN A 326 -3.73 -2.95 3.50
C GLN A 326 -4.55 -3.34 4.75
N PHE A 327 -5.18 -2.37 5.42
CA PHE A 327 -5.97 -2.57 6.64
C PHE A 327 -7.48 -2.54 6.38
N GLY A 328 -7.92 -2.30 5.14
CA GLY A 328 -9.32 -2.36 4.73
C GLY A 328 -9.83 -1.10 4.04
N ALA A 329 -11.14 -1.10 3.81
CA ALA A 329 -11.85 -0.04 3.13
C ALA A 329 -11.96 1.24 4.01
N PRO A 330 -12.15 2.43 3.42
CA PRO A 330 -12.20 3.67 4.19
C PRO A 330 -13.34 3.69 5.21
N ALA A 331 -13.14 4.43 6.31
CA ALA A 331 -14.19 4.62 7.30
C ALA A 331 -15.33 5.47 6.71
N ALA A 332 -16.58 5.18 7.12
CA ALA A 332 -17.74 5.90 6.61
C ALA A 332 -17.66 7.40 6.94
N PRO A 333 -18.34 8.30 6.21
CA PRO A 333 -18.42 9.70 6.61
C PRO A 333 -19.06 9.82 8.02
N PRO A 334 -18.59 10.75 8.88
CA PRO A 334 -19.11 10.92 10.23
C PRO A 334 -20.52 11.51 10.20
N THR A 335 -21.37 11.07 11.12
CA THR A 335 -22.69 11.69 11.34
C THR A 335 -22.54 13.05 12.02
N MET A 336 -23.58 13.89 11.96
CA MET A 336 -23.58 15.20 12.62
C MET A 336 -23.30 15.09 14.13
N LEU A 337 -23.87 14.08 14.80
CA LEU A 337 -23.64 13.83 16.23
C LEU A 337 -22.16 13.51 16.51
N ILE A 338 -21.53 12.66 15.69
CA ILE A 338 -20.10 12.35 15.83
C ILE A 338 -19.26 13.62 15.69
N ASN A 339 -19.60 14.50 14.74
CA ASN A 339 -18.88 15.76 14.56
C ASN A 339 -19.01 16.67 15.79
N ILE A 340 -20.22 16.82 16.35
CA ILE A 340 -20.45 17.63 17.56
C ILE A 340 -19.63 17.08 18.72
N VAL A 341 -19.71 15.77 18.98
CA VAL A 341 -18.98 15.13 20.09
C VAL A 341 -17.46 15.25 19.89
N ALA A 342 -16.98 15.11 18.66
CA ALA A 342 -15.55 15.27 18.35
C ALA A 342 -15.05 16.71 18.61
N ILE A 343 -15.84 17.72 18.24
CA ILE A 343 -15.52 19.13 18.50
C ILE A 343 -15.49 19.40 20.00
N VAL A 344 -16.49 18.90 20.74
CA VAL A 344 -16.54 19.00 22.21
C VAL A 344 -15.32 18.31 22.85
N SER A 345 -14.98 17.10 22.39
CA SER A 345 -13.78 16.39 22.84
C SER A 345 -12.51 17.20 22.64
N LEU A 346 -12.36 17.81 21.46
CA LEU A 346 -11.19 18.62 21.15
C LEU A 346 -11.14 19.86 22.04
N ALA A 347 -12.26 20.57 22.19
CA ALA A 347 -12.36 21.75 23.04
C ALA A 347 -12.02 21.43 24.50
N LEU A 348 -12.57 20.34 25.07
CA LEU A 348 -12.26 19.90 26.43
C LEU A 348 -10.78 19.56 26.61
N THR A 349 -10.19 18.86 25.63
CA THR A 349 -8.76 18.51 25.67
C THR A 349 -7.89 19.76 25.68
N LEU A 350 -8.18 20.73 24.81
CA LEU A 350 -7.46 22.00 24.73
C LEU A 350 -7.63 22.88 25.97
N LEU A 351 -8.83 22.90 26.56
CA LEU A 351 -9.11 23.64 27.79
C LEU A 351 -8.42 23.03 29.03
N SER A 352 -8.21 21.71 29.04
CA SER A 352 -7.55 21.01 30.16
C SER A 352 -6.03 21.17 30.18
N LEU A 353 -5.40 21.45 29.03
CA LEU A 353 -3.95 21.54 28.85
C LEU A 353 -3.26 22.52 29.81
N PRO A 354 -3.73 23.78 29.99
CA PRO A 354 -3.12 24.73 30.92
C PRO A 354 -3.12 24.23 32.37
N TRP A 355 -4.22 23.58 32.79
CA TRP A 355 -4.35 23.06 34.16
C TRP A 355 -3.35 21.93 34.42
N VAL A 356 -3.18 21.02 33.45
CA VAL A 356 -2.18 19.96 33.51
C VAL A 356 -0.77 20.54 33.59
N LEU A 357 -0.43 21.51 32.74
CA LEU A 357 0.91 22.13 32.73
C LEU A 357 1.23 22.88 34.03
N GLN A 358 0.26 23.59 34.61
CA GLN A 358 0.43 24.32 35.87
C GLN A 358 0.62 23.38 37.08
N SER A 359 -0.09 22.24 37.11
CA SER A 359 0.03 21.27 38.20
C SER A 359 1.43 20.67 38.36
N HIS A 360 2.21 20.62 37.27
CA HIS A 360 3.60 20.17 37.29
C HIS A 360 4.59 21.26 37.70
N ALA A 361 4.30 22.54 37.42
CA ALA A 361 5.17 23.66 37.80
C ALA A 361 5.16 23.87 39.33
N VAL A 362 3.96 23.90 39.94
CA VAL A 362 3.79 24.11 41.40
C VAL A 362 4.46 23.01 42.22
N ARG A 363 4.39 21.75 41.77
CA ARG A 363 5.02 20.61 42.46
C ARG A 363 6.56 20.59 42.33
N GLY A 364 7.13 21.34 41.39
CA GLY A 364 8.58 21.54 41.28
C GLY A 364 9.11 22.54 42.30
N GLU A 365 8.36 23.62 42.54
CA GLU A 365 8.74 24.71 43.46
C GLU A 365 8.65 24.30 44.94
N ASP A 366 7.62 23.54 45.33
CA ASP A 366 7.50 23.00 46.69
C ASP A 366 8.68 22.08 47.07
N LYS A 367 9.23 21.34 46.10
CA LYS A 367 10.35 20.42 46.34
C LYS A 367 11.68 21.15 46.51
N SER A 368 11.87 22.28 45.83
CA SER A 368 13.09 23.09 45.98
C SER A 368 13.14 23.84 47.31
N LEU A 369 12.00 24.22 47.87
CA LEU A 369 11.94 24.92 49.17
C LEU A 369 12.22 23.98 50.35
N ASP A 370 11.79 22.71 50.25
CA ASP A 370 12.01 21.70 51.29
C ASP A 370 13.47 21.21 51.34
N ASP A 371 14.13 21.07 50.18
CA ASP A 371 15.56 20.71 50.10
C ASP A 371 16.47 21.85 50.63
N ASP A 372 16.11 23.12 50.41
CA ASP A 372 16.90 24.27 50.89
C ASP A 372 16.77 24.48 52.41
N GLN A 373 15.59 24.20 52.99
CA GLN A 373 15.40 24.21 54.45
C GLN A 373 16.11 23.08 55.19
N MET A 374 16.40 21.95 54.51
CA MET A 374 17.13 20.82 55.10
C MET A 374 18.65 21.01 55.10
N VAL A 375 19.20 21.90 54.26
CA VAL A 375 20.63 22.20 54.21
C VAL A 375 21.03 23.24 55.26
N GLU A 376 20.10 24.07 55.75
CA GLU A 376 20.37 25.12 56.75
C GLU A 376 20.40 24.61 58.21
N VAL A 377 20.19 23.31 58.46
CA VAL A 377 20.08 22.70 59.80
C VAL A 377 21.28 21.80 60.16
N ILE A 378 22.36 21.77 59.37
CA ILE A 378 23.56 20.96 59.66
C ILE A 378 24.79 21.82 59.97
#